data_AF-A0A1W9H4G4-F1
#
_entry.id   AF-A0A1W9H4G4-F1
#
_cell.length_a   1.000
_cell.length_b   1.000
_cell.length_c   1.000
_cell.angle_alpha   90.00
_cell.angle_beta   90.00
_cell.angle_gamma   90.00
#
_symmetry.space_group_name_H-M   'P 1'
#
loop_
_entity.id
_entity.type
_entity.pdbx_description
1 polymer ?
#
loop_
_entity_poly.entity_id
_entity_poly.type
_entity_poly.pdbx_seq_one_letter_code
_entity_poly.pdbx_strand_id
1 'polypeptide(L)'
;MALKKTIKEFKAHLGDKDSLLDTRYQRVADMIELHWGYKEFYSYINKLLVVERDQSRQGFPLDVLQEIYTLQEIHEKAFPHLQSPVKSNGLEMASFR
;
A
#
# COMPACT_ATOMS: atom_id res chain seq x y z
N MET A 1 14.75 -2.05 4.50
CA MET A 1 14.89 -3.50 4.75
C MET A 1 13.91 -4.18 3.79
N ALA A 2 13.31 -5.34 4.03
CA ALA A 2 12.29 -5.91 3.12
C ALA A 2 10.94 -5.98 3.83
N LEU A 3 9.88 -5.46 3.22
CA LEU A 3 8.52 -5.45 3.78
C LEU A 3 8.06 -6.85 4.15
N LYS A 4 8.35 -7.85 3.31
CA LYS A 4 8.05 -9.26 3.59
C LYS A 4 8.76 -9.80 4.85
N LYS A 5 9.85 -9.18 5.27
CA LYS A 5 10.57 -9.56 6.52
C LYS A 5 10.04 -8.80 7.73
N THR A 6 9.67 -7.54 7.55
CA THR A 6 9.28 -6.65 8.64
C THR A 6 7.80 -6.78 9.03
N ILE A 7 6.91 -7.05 8.07
CA ILE A 7 5.46 -7.12 8.28
C ILE A 7 4.99 -8.58 8.15
N LYS A 8 4.57 -9.18 9.27
CA LYS A 8 4.23 -10.61 9.33
C LYS A 8 2.99 -10.96 8.52
N GLU A 9 1.99 -10.09 8.56
CA GLU A 9 0.72 -10.21 7.85
C GLU A 9 0.93 -10.11 6.34
N PHE A 10 1.83 -9.24 5.89
CA PHE A 10 2.19 -9.10 4.48
C PHE A 10 2.94 -10.33 3.98
N LYS A 11 3.85 -10.88 4.79
CA LYS A 11 4.49 -12.16 4.52
C LYS A 11 3.47 -13.29 4.40
N ALA A 12 2.51 -13.36 5.31
CA ALA A 12 1.47 -14.38 5.30
C ALA A 12 0.59 -14.27 4.05
N HIS A 13 0.28 -13.05 3.60
CA HIS A 13 -0.46 -12.82 2.36
C HIS A 13 0.32 -13.27 1.11
N LEU A 14 1.60 -12.91 1.01
CA LEU A 14 2.42 -13.26 -0.16
C LEU A 14 2.81 -14.74 -0.20
N GLY A 15 2.89 -15.41 0.95
CA GLY A 15 3.34 -16.80 1.05
C GLY A 15 4.74 -16.97 0.46
N ASP A 16 4.87 -17.88 -0.50
CA ASP A 16 6.14 -18.16 -1.18
C ASP A 16 6.52 -17.12 -2.24
N LYS A 17 5.59 -16.25 -2.66
CA LYS A 17 5.86 -15.24 -3.71
C LYS A 17 6.77 -14.12 -3.20
N ASP A 18 7.69 -13.67 -4.03
CA ASP A 18 8.48 -12.46 -3.76
C ASP A 18 7.62 -11.20 -3.93
N SER A 19 7.89 -10.20 -3.09
CA SER A 19 7.25 -8.89 -3.23
C SER A 19 7.85 -8.12 -4.39
N LEU A 20 7.00 -7.62 -5.28
CA LEU A 20 7.39 -6.71 -6.34
C LEU A 20 7.88 -5.38 -5.76
N LEU A 21 7.29 -4.93 -4.65
CA LEU A 21 7.77 -3.74 -3.94
C LEU A 21 9.20 -3.93 -3.41
N ASP A 22 9.49 -5.07 -2.77
CA ASP A 22 10.83 -5.35 -2.25
C ASP A 22 11.88 -5.55 -3.36
N THR A 23 11.49 -6.12 -4.51
CA THR A 23 12.43 -6.48 -5.58
C THR A 23 12.61 -5.39 -6.65
N ARG A 24 11.56 -4.65 -7.00
CA ARG A 24 11.56 -3.68 -8.11
C ARG A 24 11.34 -2.25 -7.66
N TYR A 25 10.78 -2.03 -6.48
CA TYR A 25 10.46 -0.69 -5.96
C TYR A 25 11.01 -0.48 -4.56
N GLN A 26 12.27 -0.83 -4.34
CA GLN A 26 12.91 -0.82 -3.03
C GLN A 26 12.76 0.53 -2.30
N ARG A 27 12.84 1.66 -3.02
CA ARG A 27 12.60 2.99 -2.43
C ARG A 27 11.18 3.15 -1.89
N VAL A 28 10.19 2.58 -2.56
CA VAL A 28 8.79 2.58 -2.09
C VAL A 28 8.66 1.68 -0.88
N ALA A 29 9.28 0.49 -0.91
CA ALA A 29 9.29 -0.43 0.21
C ALA A 29 9.90 0.19 1.48
N ASP A 30 11.08 0.81 1.37
CA ASP A 30 11.74 1.48 2.50
C ASP A 30 10.90 2.64 3.06
N MET A 31 10.21 3.38 2.19
CA MET A 31 9.32 4.47 2.63
C MET A 31 8.05 3.93 3.30
N ILE A 32 7.47 2.84 2.81
CA ILE A 32 6.33 2.18 3.46
C ILE A 32 6.75 1.70 4.85
N GLU A 33 7.90 1.05 4.95
CA GLU A 33 8.47 0.56 6.20
C GLU A 33 8.69 1.72 7.20
N LEU A 34 9.26 2.82 6.75
CA LEU A 34 9.53 4.00 7.58
C LEU A 34 8.27 4.59 8.21
N HIS A 35 7.16 4.59 7.48
CA HIS A 35 5.90 5.17 7.95
C HIS A 35 4.95 4.12 8.56
N TRP A 36 5.37 2.86 8.66
CA TRP A 36 4.52 1.78 9.15
C TRP A 36 4.13 1.98 10.62
N GLY A 37 2.83 1.97 10.91
CA GLY A 37 2.32 2.27 12.26
C GLY A 37 2.23 3.75 12.59
N TYR A 38 2.39 4.63 11.60
CA TYR A 38 2.24 6.08 11.74
C TYR A 38 1.14 6.61 10.80
N LYS A 39 0.52 7.74 11.17
CA LYS A 39 -0.53 8.38 10.35
C LYS A 39 -0.01 8.82 8.96
N GLU A 40 1.28 9.10 8.87
CA GLU A 40 2.00 9.48 7.67
C GLU A 40 1.98 8.37 6.61
N PHE A 41 1.73 7.11 7.00
CA PHE A 41 1.49 6.00 6.08
C PHE A 41 0.43 6.35 5.04
N TYR A 42 -0.76 6.78 5.48
CA TYR A 42 -1.86 7.11 4.56
C TYR A 42 -1.53 8.30 3.66
N SER A 43 -0.74 9.26 4.15
CA SER A 43 -0.29 10.38 3.33
C SER A 43 0.67 9.92 2.23
N TYR A 44 1.51 8.92 2.53
CA TYR A 44 2.41 8.33 1.55
C TYR A 44 1.68 7.46 0.53
N ILE A 45 0.79 6.56 0.98
CA ILE A 45 -0.01 5.70 0.08
C ILE A 45 -0.85 6.55 -0.89
N ASN A 46 -1.53 7.58 -0.39
CA ASN A 46 -2.30 8.48 -1.26
C ASN A 46 -1.42 9.15 -2.32
N LYS A 47 -0.21 9.59 -1.97
CA LYS A 47 0.73 10.17 -2.95
C LYS A 47 1.19 9.17 -4.02
N LEU A 48 1.24 7.88 -3.70
CA LEU A 48 1.59 6.84 -4.67
C LEU A 48 0.44 6.53 -5.63
N LEU A 49 -0.80 6.57 -5.13
CA LEU A 49 -2.00 6.22 -5.89
C LEU A 49 -2.61 7.39 -6.66
N VAL A 50 -2.35 8.63 -6.23
CA VAL A 50 -2.78 9.84 -6.95
C VAL A 50 -1.95 9.99 -8.22
N VAL A 51 -2.57 9.71 -9.36
CA VAL A 51 -2.01 10.03 -10.67
C VAL A 51 -2.29 11.50 -10.96
N GLU A 52 -1.29 12.35 -10.79
CA GLU A 52 -1.37 13.73 -11.30
C GLU A 52 -1.45 13.68 -12.83
N ARG A 53 -2.56 14.17 -13.39
CA ARG A 53 -2.89 14.15 -14.82
C ARG A 53 -1.85 14.81 -15.74
N ASP A 54 -0.90 15.55 -15.17
CA ASP A 54 -0.03 16.47 -15.90
C ASP A 54 1.42 15.98 -16.06
N GLN A 55 1.82 14.89 -15.39
CA GLN A 55 3.19 14.40 -15.44
C GLN A 55 3.26 12.99 -16.01
N SER A 56 4.23 12.77 -16.90
CA SER A 56 4.58 11.50 -17.58
C SER A 56 5.03 10.38 -16.63
N ARG A 57 4.35 10.18 -15.50
CA ARG A 57 4.54 9.03 -14.62
C ARG A 57 3.66 7.91 -15.17
N GLN A 58 4.30 6.92 -15.81
CA GLN A 58 3.67 5.62 -15.97
C GLN A 58 3.29 5.15 -14.56
N GLY A 59 2.00 4.96 -14.30
CA GLY A 59 1.51 4.47 -13.02
C GLY A 59 2.12 3.11 -12.67
N PHE A 60 1.82 2.61 -11.48
CA PHE A 60 2.25 1.27 -11.11
C PHE A 60 1.53 0.20 -11.94
N PRO A 61 2.20 -0.90 -12.30
CA PRO A 61 1.52 -2.05 -12.87
C PRO A 61 0.53 -2.63 -11.85
N LEU A 62 -0.49 -3.32 -12.35
CA LEU A 62 -1.61 -3.82 -11.54
C LEU A 62 -1.15 -4.66 -10.34
N ASP A 63 -0.18 -5.56 -10.54
CA ASP A 63 0.33 -6.44 -9.48
C ASP A 63 0.96 -5.64 -8.32
N VAL A 64 1.64 -4.53 -8.64
CA VAL A 64 2.24 -3.65 -7.62
C VAL A 64 1.18 -2.84 -6.90
N LEU A 65 0.16 -2.37 -7.63
CA LEU A 65 -0.99 -1.72 -7.01
C LEU A 65 -1.69 -2.65 -6.03
N GLN A 66 -1.88 -3.92 -6.39
CA GLN A 66 -2.46 -4.93 -5.49
C GLN A 66 -1.64 -5.10 -4.20
N GLU A 67 -0.31 -5.15 -4.29
CA GLU A 67 0.54 -5.18 -3.08
C GLU A 67 0.37 -3.91 -2.23
N ILE A 68 0.30 -2.73 -2.85
CA ILE A 68 0.09 -1.45 -2.14
C ILE A 68 -1.27 -1.44 -1.42
N TYR A 69 -2.34 -1.86 -2.08
CA TYR A 69 -3.67 -1.97 -1.46
C TYR A 69 -3.69 -3.01 -0.34
N THR A 70 -3.05 -4.17 -0.54
CA THR A 70 -2.93 -5.20 0.50
C THR A 70 -2.24 -4.66 1.74
N LEU A 71 -1.14 -3.91 1.57
CA LEU A 71 -0.44 -3.26 2.68
C LEU A 71 -1.32 -2.25 3.40
N GLN A 72 -2.12 -1.49 2.65
CA GLN A 72 -3.09 -0.57 3.24
C GLN A 72 -4.14 -1.32 4.09
N GLU A 73 -4.75 -2.39 3.58
CA GLU A 73 -5.73 -3.18 4.34
C GLU A 73 -5.12 -3.80 5.61
N ILE A 74 -3.88 -4.28 5.51
CA ILE A 74 -3.15 -4.82 6.67
C ILE A 74 -2.91 -3.72 7.70
N HIS A 75 -2.46 -2.55 7.27
CA HIS A 75 -2.23 -1.41 8.15
C HIS A 75 -3.52 -0.93 8.81
N GLU A 76 -4.63 -0.90 8.07
CA GLU A 76 -5.95 -0.53 8.60
C GLU A 76 -6.42 -1.49 9.70
N LYS A 77 -6.21 -2.80 9.52
CA LYS A 77 -6.52 -3.82 10.53
C LYS A 77 -5.61 -3.74 11.74
N ALA A 78 -4.32 -3.44 11.54
CA ALA A 78 -3.34 -3.33 12.61
C ALA A 78 -3.46 -2.02 13.42
N PHE A 79 -3.84 -0.92 12.76
CA PHE A 79 -3.88 0.42 13.33
C PHE A 79 -5.21 1.14 13.03
N PRO A 80 -6.35 0.62 13.51
CA PRO A 80 -7.68 1.18 13.20
C PRO A 80 -7.85 2.62 13.69
N HIS A 81 -7.12 3.02 14.74
CA HIS A 81 -7.16 4.37 15.32
C HIS A 81 -6.38 5.42 14.52
N LEU A 82 -5.52 5.01 13.56
CA LEU A 82 -4.76 5.92 12.71
C LEU A 82 -5.49 6.30 11.43
N GLN A 83 -6.64 5.67 11.17
CA GLN A 83 -7.52 6.06 10.08
C GLN A 83 -8.01 7.49 10.37
N SER A 84 -7.55 8.45 9.57
CA SER A 84 -8.16 9.77 9.59
C SER A 84 -9.62 9.62 9.16
N PRO A 85 -10.60 10.33 9.76
CA PRO A 85 -12.01 10.27 9.35
C PRO A 85 -12.28 10.85 7.94
N VAL A 86 -11.26 10.93 7.08
CA VAL A 86 -11.40 11.29 5.67
C VAL A 86 -12.10 10.13 4.97
N LYS A 87 -13.39 10.34 4.71
CA LYS A 87 -14.29 9.47 3.95
C LYS A 87 -13.55 8.78 2.81
N SER A 88 -13.55 7.44 2.85
CA SER A 88 -13.14 6.55 1.77
C SER A 88 -14.00 6.80 0.53
N ASN A 89 -13.67 7.83 -0.25
CA ASN A 89 -14.22 8.05 -1.57
C ASN A 89 -13.32 7.29 -2.56
N GLY A 90 -13.46 5.98 -2.60
CA GLY A 90 -12.71 5.11 -3.52
C GLY A 90 -12.82 3.66 -3.11
N LEU A 91 -13.49 2.86 -3.96
CA LEU A 91 -13.84 1.45 -3.77
C LEU A 91 -15.11 1.22 -2.93
N GLU A 92 -16.18 1.91 -3.32
CA GLU A 92 -17.47 1.21 -3.43
C GLU A 92 -17.23 0.07 -4.41
N MET A 93 -16.88 -1.10 -3.86
CA MET A 93 -16.89 -2.37 -4.56
C MET A 93 -18.27 -2.44 -5.21
N ALA A 94 -18.31 -2.28 -6.52
CA ALA A 94 -19.49 -2.59 -7.30
C ALA A 94 -19.87 -4.03 -6.92
N SER A 95 -20.90 -4.15 -6.09
CA SER A 95 -21.76 -5.32 -6.05
C SER A 95 -22.28 -5.49 -7.47
N PHE A 96 -21.53 -6.20 -8.29
CA PHE A 96 -22.11 -6.87 -9.43
C PHE A 96 -23.12 -7.86 -8.86
N ARG A 97 -24.38 -7.61 -9.24
CA ARG A 97 -25.58 -8.38 -8.91
C ARG A 97 -25.39 -9.88 -8.95
#